data_AF-A0A3B4FU71-F1
#
_entry.id   AF-A0A3B4FU71-F1
#
_cell.length_a   1.000
_cell.length_b   1.000
_cell.length_c   1.000
_cell.angle_alpha   90.00
_cell.angle_beta   90.00
_cell.angle_gamma   90.00
#
_symmetry.space_group_name_H-M   'P 1'
#
loop_
_entity.id
_entity.type
_entity.pdbx_description
1 polymer ?
#
loop_
_entity_poly.entity_id
_entity_poly.type
_entity_poly.pdbx_seq_one_letter_code
_entity_poly.pdbx_strand_id
1 'polypeptide(L)'
;VLGLRAGPPLKSKKSGLRTAHHEPTRKRLVLHVDLNNTILVSDAVTCQGTLAALDYFLTTVTWGKKNKHGTWEWLSDSPSLLPPCSEAVSYYSQFGRIPGFTSGAGRRFRKVLDEHLDLLCWPDGADRDLSVKGEDGRLYHWILPSFFQLLRDLSQEGREFAILFRTFGTDLPRVLKAVSRALDGAHPLFPDLPQLKLSVAVTPGKIRCSKKGIVLNRAEERVSSRDGERGLYEYFSSVQGLGGFQDHFDWWAANSFSIRGGKPMWVDPFDKHVQHIFIDDNIRQNDEDTIVNPKVFLDPGGSDTRIACTAELYDIALIQTDLLQAISDPSYFTQRVHICLENYEKNVQQGAT
;
A
#
# COMPACT_ATOMS: atom_id res chain seq x y z
N VAL A 1 -6.61 90.23 15.57
CA VAL A 1 -5.72 89.11 15.18
C VAL A 1 -5.41 88.30 16.42
N LEU A 2 -5.72 87.00 16.37
CA LEU A 2 -5.32 85.86 17.25
C LEU A 2 -6.54 84.99 17.57
N GLY A 3 -6.60 83.82 16.91
CA GLY A 3 -7.63 82.81 17.09
C GLY A 3 -6.99 81.43 17.31
N LEU A 4 -7.27 80.87 18.49
CA LEU A 4 -7.72 79.51 18.82
C LEU A 4 -7.07 78.28 18.14
N ARG A 5 -6.48 77.42 18.97
CA ARG A 5 -6.15 76.01 18.69
C ARG A 5 -7.31 75.10 19.12
N ALA A 6 -7.74 74.18 18.25
CA ALA A 6 -8.56 73.02 18.56
C ALA A 6 -7.81 71.73 18.15
N GLY A 7 -7.84 70.71 19.01
CA GLY A 7 -7.15 69.43 18.82
C GLY A 7 -7.86 68.48 17.83
N PRO A 8 -7.18 67.43 17.34
CA PRO A 8 -7.68 66.57 16.29
C PRO A 8 -8.66 65.49 16.80
N PRO A 9 -9.54 64.94 15.93
CA PRO A 9 -10.57 64.00 16.32
C PRO A 9 -10.08 62.54 16.37
N LEU A 10 -10.71 61.76 17.24
CA LEU A 10 -10.52 60.32 17.43
C LEU A 10 -10.90 59.51 16.18
N LYS A 11 -9.99 58.64 15.72
CA LYS A 11 -10.23 57.67 14.65
C LYS A 11 -11.02 56.47 15.19
N SER A 12 -12.16 56.17 14.55
CA SER A 12 -12.94 54.94 14.79
C SER A 12 -12.16 53.71 14.31
N LYS A 13 -12.05 52.69 15.17
CA LYS A 13 -11.50 51.38 14.82
C LYS A 13 -12.53 50.63 13.97
N LYS A 14 -12.24 50.44 12.67
CA LYS A 14 -12.95 49.46 11.85
C LYS A 14 -12.62 48.07 12.37
N SER A 15 -13.63 47.33 12.83
CA SER A 15 -13.56 45.90 13.13
C SER A 15 -13.23 45.15 11.84
N GLY A 16 -11.99 44.67 11.72
CA GLY A 16 -11.60 43.76 10.65
C GLY A 16 -12.36 42.45 10.80
N LEU A 17 -13.23 42.18 9.83
CA LEU A 17 -13.80 40.87 9.58
C LEU A 17 -12.62 39.92 9.32
N ARG A 18 -12.28 39.06 10.29
CA ARG A 18 -11.40 37.92 10.03
C ARG A 18 -12.17 36.99 9.10
N THR A 19 -11.91 37.10 7.80
CA THR A 19 -12.19 36.01 6.88
C THR A 19 -11.42 34.81 7.39
N ALA A 20 -12.13 33.83 7.95
CA ALA A 20 -11.56 32.53 8.20
C ALA A 20 -11.05 32.03 6.85
N HIS A 21 -9.74 32.04 6.65
CA HIS A 21 -9.13 31.22 5.62
C HIS A 21 -9.52 29.79 5.99
N HIS A 22 -10.52 29.24 5.30
CA HIS A 22 -10.75 27.82 5.31
C HIS A 22 -9.51 27.25 4.62
N GLU A 23 -8.57 26.72 5.39
CA GLU A 23 -7.62 25.79 4.81
C GLU A 23 -8.45 24.71 4.12
N PRO A 24 -8.14 24.36 2.85
CA PRO A 24 -8.80 23.25 2.19
C PRO A 24 -8.72 22.05 3.11
N THR A 25 -9.86 21.52 3.52
CA THR A 25 -9.92 20.33 4.37
C THR A 25 -9.17 19.22 3.66
N ARG A 26 -8.02 18.81 4.19
CA ARG A 26 -7.21 17.73 3.62
C ARG A 26 -8.07 16.46 3.58
N LYS A 27 -8.10 15.78 2.43
CA LYS A 27 -8.81 14.50 2.31
C LYS A 27 -8.29 13.49 3.33
N ARG A 28 -9.21 12.79 3.96
CA ARG A 28 -8.95 11.57 4.71
C ARG A 28 -8.41 10.50 3.76
N LEU A 29 -7.42 9.74 4.22
CA LEU A 29 -6.87 8.61 3.46
C LEU A 29 -7.43 7.28 3.92
N VAL A 30 -7.74 6.40 2.99
CA VAL A 30 -7.96 4.97 3.25
C VAL A 30 -6.93 4.19 2.45
N LEU A 31 -5.91 3.68 3.13
CA LEU A 31 -4.84 2.91 2.52
C LEU A 31 -5.18 1.43 2.58
N HIS A 32 -5.32 0.81 1.41
CA HIS A 32 -5.44 -0.63 1.24
C HIS A 32 -4.05 -1.20 1.03
N VAL A 33 -3.57 -2.00 1.96
CA VAL A 33 -2.16 -2.45 1.97
C VAL A 33 -2.11 -3.96 1.88
N ASP A 34 -1.52 -4.48 0.81
CA ASP A 34 -1.22 -5.90 0.73
C ASP A 34 -0.15 -6.34 1.74
N LEU A 35 -0.04 -7.64 1.98
CA LEU A 35 0.89 -8.20 2.94
C LEU A 35 2.20 -8.67 2.31
N ASN A 36 2.16 -9.76 1.53
CA ASN A 36 3.37 -10.48 1.11
C ASN A 36 4.11 -9.71 0.03
N ASN A 37 5.44 -9.58 0.14
CA ASN A 37 6.28 -8.73 -0.71
C ASN A 37 5.89 -7.23 -0.73
N THR A 38 4.89 -6.83 0.05
CA THR A 38 4.48 -5.44 0.22
C THR A 38 4.99 -4.92 1.56
N ILE A 39 4.48 -5.43 2.69
CA ILE A 39 4.99 -5.10 4.02
C ILE A 39 5.58 -6.30 4.77
N LEU A 40 5.51 -7.52 4.20
CA LEU A 40 6.06 -8.74 4.77
C LEU A 40 7.09 -9.34 3.81
N VAL A 41 8.24 -9.76 4.35
CA VAL A 41 9.26 -10.53 3.62
C VAL A 41 9.28 -11.96 4.16
N SER A 42 8.19 -12.66 3.92
CA SER A 42 8.00 -14.07 4.26
C SER A 42 6.80 -14.60 3.49
N ASP A 43 6.75 -15.91 3.25
CA ASP A 43 5.57 -16.53 2.64
C ASP A 43 5.12 -17.74 3.46
N ALA A 44 4.03 -17.55 4.21
CA ALA A 44 3.45 -18.62 5.02
C ALA A 44 2.79 -19.73 4.18
N VAL A 45 2.31 -19.42 2.97
CA VAL A 45 1.68 -20.41 2.09
C VAL A 45 2.73 -21.40 1.58
N THR A 46 3.92 -20.89 1.27
CA THR A 46 5.02 -21.73 0.76
C THR A 46 6.05 -22.08 1.82
N CYS A 47 5.77 -21.76 3.09
CA CYS A 47 6.61 -22.02 4.26
C CYS A 47 8.05 -21.48 4.12
N GLN A 48 8.22 -20.34 3.44
CA GLN A 48 9.51 -19.67 3.30
C GLN A 48 9.73 -18.64 4.41
N GLY A 49 10.91 -18.70 5.02
CA GLY A 49 11.46 -17.64 5.85
C GLY A 49 11.99 -16.48 5.00
N THR A 50 12.51 -15.46 5.67
CA THR A 50 12.89 -14.18 5.04
C THR A 50 13.98 -14.33 3.99
N LEU A 51 14.96 -15.21 4.20
CA LEU A 51 16.05 -15.41 3.25
C LEU A 51 15.51 -16.03 1.96
N ALA A 52 14.74 -17.12 2.06
CA ALA A 52 14.21 -17.79 0.88
C ALA A 52 13.16 -16.94 0.14
N ALA A 53 12.37 -16.15 0.87
CA ALA A 53 11.40 -15.23 0.28
C ALA A 53 12.07 -14.10 -0.51
N LEU A 54 13.11 -13.48 0.05
CA LEU A 54 13.84 -12.40 -0.62
C LEU A 54 14.71 -12.91 -1.79
N ASP A 55 15.35 -14.07 -1.62
CA ASP A 55 16.08 -14.74 -2.71
C ASP A 55 15.15 -15.10 -3.88
N TYR A 56 13.92 -15.53 -3.57
CA TYR A 56 12.87 -15.74 -4.57
C TYR A 56 12.42 -14.43 -5.22
N PHE A 57 12.15 -13.38 -4.44
CA PHE A 57 11.73 -12.08 -4.97
C PHE A 57 12.73 -11.55 -6.01
N LEU A 58 14.04 -11.72 -5.79
CA LEU A 58 15.06 -11.30 -6.77
C LEU A 58 14.89 -11.97 -8.14
N THR A 59 14.30 -13.15 -8.24
CA THR A 59 14.03 -13.78 -9.55
C THR A 59 12.97 -13.04 -10.36
N THR A 60 12.08 -12.28 -9.71
CA THR A 60 10.97 -11.57 -10.37
C THR A 60 11.39 -10.18 -10.87
N VAL A 61 12.43 -9.60 -10.27
CA VAL A 61 12.94 -8.24 -10.58
C VAL A 61 14.34 -8.25 -11.22
N THR A 62 14.82 -9.41 -11.67
CA THR A 62 16.08 -9.54 -12.41
C THR A 62 15.82 -10.01 -13.84
N TRP A 63 16.50 -9.39 -14.79
CA TRP A 63 16.10 -9.40 -16.20
C TRP A 63 17.18 -9.97 -17.11
N GLY A 64 16.75 -10.76 -18.08
CA GLY A 64 17.62 -11.31 -19.11
C GLY A 64 16.86 -11.68 -20.37
N LYS A 65 17.56 -12.31 -21.31
CA LYS A 65 16.97 -12.87 -22.52
C LYS A 65 17.74 -14.09 -22.98
N LYS A 66 17.10 -14.93 -23.80
CA LYS A 66 17.82 -15.98 -24.53
C LYS A 66 18.48 -15.40 -25.78
N ASN A 67 19.76 -15.67 -25.96
CA ASN A 67 20.46 -15.33 -27.19
C ASN A 67 20.03 -16.25 -28.35
N LYS A 68 20.58 -16.02 -29.55
CA LYS A 68 20.27 -16.80 -30.77
C LYS A 68 20.56 -18.30 -30.64
N HIS A 69 21.38 -18.70 -29.67
CA HIS A 69 21.73 -20.08 -29.37
C HIS A 69 20.90 -20.67 -28.22
N GLY A 70 19.89 -19.94 -27.72
CA GLY A 70 19.04 -20.36 -26.61
C GLY A 70 19.69 -20.24 -25.22
N THR A 71 20.88 -19.65 -25.12
CA THR A 71 21.58 -19.46 -23.84
C THR A 71 21.11 -18.19 -23.14
N TRP A 72 20.96 -18.24 -21.82
CA TRP A 72 20.55 -17.09 -21.01
C TRP A 72 21.65 -16.04 -20.92
N GLU A 73 21.30 -14.79 -21.20
CA GLU A 73 22.14 -13.61 -21.03
C GLU A 73 21.43 -12.60 -20.14
N TRP A 74 22.13 -12.13 -19.11
CA TRP A 74 21.65 -11.06 -18.22
C TRP A 74 21.69 -9.72 -18.93
N LEU A 75 20.61 -8.95 -18.80
CA LEU A 75 20.50 -7.61 -19.40
C LEU A 75 20.91 -6.49 -18.44
N SER A 76 20.96 -6.79 -17.14
CA SER A 76 21.32 -5.86 -16.08
C SER A 76 22.02 -6.60 -14.95
N ASP A 77 22.95 -5.91 -14.28
CA ASP A 77 23.55 -6.34 -13.01
C ASP A 77 22.82 -5.78 -11.78
N SER A 78 21.81 -4.93 -12.01
CA SER A 78 20.94 -4.38 -10.96
C SER A 78 19.50 -4.85 -11.15
N PRO A 79 18.80 -5.23 -10.07
CA PRO A 79 17.38 -5.50 -10.14
C PRO A 79 16.58 -4.21 -10.42
N SER A 80 15.41 -4.37 -11.01
CA SER A 80 14.47 -3.28 -11.28
C SER A 80 13.04 -3.81 -11.30
N LEU A 81 12.09 -3.01 -10.82
CA LEU A 81 10.67 -3.37 -10.90
C LEU A 81 10.17 -3.54 -12.33
N LEU A 82 10.63 -2.67 -13.22
CA LEU A 82 10.25 -2.68 -14.62
C LEU A 82 11.36 -3.31 -15.47
N PRO A 83 11.01 -3.99 -16.57
CA PRO A 83 11.99 -4.50 -17.52
C PRO A 83 12.81 -3.35 -18.10
N PRO A 84 14.15 -3.52 -18.28
CA PRO A 84 15.00 -2.48 -18.86
C PRO A 84 14.71 -2.25 -20.36
N CYS A 85 14.08 -3.20 -21.04
CA CYS A 85 13.64 -3.06 -22.44
C CYS A 85 12.51 -4.06 -22.76
N SER A 86 11.85 -3.89 -23.92
CA SER A 86 10.71 -4.73 -24.33
C SER A 86 11.04 -6.21 -24.60
N GLU A 87 12.30 -6.54 -24.87
CA GLU A 87 12.75 -7.93 -25.06
C GLU A 87 13.12 -8.62 -23.74
N ALA A 88 13.16 -7.88 -22.63
CA ALA A 88 13.58 -8.41 -21.35
C ALA A 88 12.50 -9.30 -20.74
N VAL A 89 12.91 -10.47 -20.26
CA VAL A 89 12.06 -11.39 -19.50
C VAL A 89 12.66 -11.54 -18.12
N SER A 90 11.82 -11.58 -17.07
CA SER A 90 12.31 -11.84 -15.72
C SER A 90 12.86 -13.26 -15.63
N TYR A 91 13.82 -13.49 -14.74
CA TYR A 91 14.35 -14.84 -14.51
C TYR A 91 13.24 -15.81 -14.10
N TYR A 92 12.31 -15.34 -13.25
CA TYR A 92 11.13 -16.07 -12.83
C TYR A 92 10.24 -16.48 -14.01
N SER A 93 9.87 -15.57 -14.90
CA SER A 93 9.00 -15.91 -16.04
C SER A 93 9.64 -16.92 -16.99
N GLN A 94 10.98 -16.95 -17.09
CA GLN A 94 11.70 -17.87 -17.95
C GLN A 94 11.93 -19.26 -17.33
N PHE A 95 12.22 -19.33 -16.03
CA PHE A 95 12.67 -20.56 -15.37
C PHE A 95 11.79 -21.02 -14.21
N GLY A 96 10.77 -20.24 -13.88
CA GLY A 96 9.91 -20.44 -12.71
C GLY A 96 10.65 -20.19 -11.40
N ARG A 97 10.11 -20.79 -10.34
CA ARG A 97 10.64 -20.68 -8.99
C ARG A 97 11.80 -21.66 -8.79
N ILE A 98 12.99 -21.14 -8.55
CA ILE A 98 14.20 -21.93 -8.28
C ILE A 98 14.75 -21.57 -6.90
N PRO A 99 14.85 -22.53 -5.95
CA PRO A 99 15.51 -22.28 -4.67
C PRO A 99 17.00 -21.97 -4.82
N GLY A 100 17.53 -21.06 -3.99
CA GLY A 100 18.96 -20.75 -3.95
C GLY A 100 19.43 -19.99 -5.20
N PHE A 101 18.59 -19.09 -5.71
CA PHE A 101 18.86 -18.30 -6.90
C PHE A 101 20.20 -17.58 -6.82
N THR A 102 20.46 -16.86 -5.74
CA THR A 102 21.71 -16.12 -5.53
C THR A 102 22.91 -17.01 -5.17
N SER A 103 22.70 -18.28 -4.86
CA SER A 103 23.79 -19.27 -4.76
C SER A 103 24.11 -19.92 -6.12
N GLY A 104 23.13 -19.93 -7.03
CA GLY A 104 23.19 -20.52 -8.36
C GLY A 104 23.30 -19.50 -9.49
N ALA A 105 22.29 -19.49 -10.37
CA ALA A 105 22.29 -18.69 -11.60
C ALA A 105 22.34 -17.18 -11.35
N GLY A 106 21.78 -16.73 -10.24
CA GLY A 106 21.69 -15.34 -9.80
C GLY A 106 22.86 -14.87 -8.94
N ARG A 107 24.00 -15.58 -8.91
CA ARG A 107 25.16 -15.23 -8.04
C ARG A 107 25.59 -13.77 -8.07
N ARG A 108 25.42 -13.09 -9.21
CA ARG A 108 25.74 -11.65 -9.34
C ARG A 108 24.89 -10.75 -8.44
N PHE A 109 23.66 -11.17 -8.12
CA PHE A 109 22.74 -10.43 -7.26
C PHE A 109 22.88 -10.79 -5.78
N ARG A 110 23.86 -11.64 -5.42
CA ARG A 110 24.07 -12.08 -4.05
C ARG A 110 24.32 -10.90 -3.09
N LYS A 111 25.10 -9.92 -3.54
CA LYS A 111 25.37 -8.70 -2.77
C LYS A 111 24.07 -7.96 -2.42
N VAL A 112 23.14 -7.85 -3.37
CA VAL A 112 21.83 -7.21 -3.12
C VAL A 112 21.05 -7.97 -2.06
N LEU A 113 21.02 -9.31 -2.14
CA LEU A 113 20.37 -10.13 -1.11
C LEU A 113 20.96 -9.88 0.28
N ASP A 114 22.30 -9.98 0.40
CA ASP A 114 22.97 -9.86 1.69
C ASP A 114 22.77 -8.45 2.30
N GLU A 115 22.89 -7.39 1.50
CA GLU A 115 22.64 -6.00 1.94
C GLU A 115 21.22 -5.79 2.48
N HIS A 116 20.20 -6.35 1.79
CA HIS A 116 18.81 -6.18 2.21
C HIS A 116 18.44 -7.08 3.39
N LEU A 117 19.05 -8.26 3.53
CA LEU A 117 18.91 -9.08 4.73
C LEU A 117 19.51 -8.36 5.95
N ASP A 118 20.64 -7.69 5.80
CA ASP A 118 21.23 -6.93 6.91
C ASP A 118 20.34 -5.77 7.36
N LEU A 119 19.66 -5.08 6.43
CA LEU A 119 18.67 -4.04 6.73
C LEU A 119 17.41 -4.59 7.40
N LEU A 120 17.00 -5.82 7.06
CA LEU A 120 15.85 -6.50 7.66
C LEU A 120 16.15 -7.12 9.03
N CYS A 121 17.42 -7.32 9.36
CA CYS A 121 17.82 -8.00 10.59
C CYS A 121 17.57 -7.09 11.80
N TRP A 122 17.07 -7.66 12.89
CA TRP A 122 17.00 -6.92 14.14
C TRP A 122 18.41 -6.54 14.62
N PRO A 123 18.65 -5.28 15.01
CA PRO A 123 19.93 -4.87 15.58
C PRO A 123 20.12 -5.42 17.00
N ASP A 124 19.09 -5.34 17.86
CA ASP A 124 19.00 -5.90 19.21
C ASP A 124 17.54 -5.82 19.71
N GLY A 125 17.17 -6.59 20.76
CA GLY A 125 15.88 -6.43 21.44
C GLY A 125 14.65 -6.90 20.66
N ALA A 126 14.80 -7.88 19.78
CA ALA A 126 13.74 -8.41 18.94
C ALA A 126 12.52 -8.91 19.75
N ASP A 127 11.34 -8.35 19.47
CA ASP A 127 10.07 -8.88 20.01
C ASP A 127 9.65 -10.11 19.20
N ARG A 128 9.29 -11.19 19.91
CA ARG A 128 8.94 -12.48 19.30
C ARG A 128 7.75 -12.40 18.34
N ASP A 129 6.72 -11.62 18.67
CA ASP A 129 5.51 -11.50 17.84
C ASP A 129 5.75 -10.56 16.64
N LEU A 130 6.76 -9.68 16.70
CA LEU A 130 7.18 -8.79 15.60
C LEU A 130 8.28 -9.37 14.71
N SER A 131 8.75 -10.58 15.03
CA SER A 131 9.89 -11.20 14.37
C SER A 131 9.51 -12.42 13.54
N VAL A 132 10.36 -12.70 12.54
CA VAL A 132 10.38 -13.97 11.82
C VAL A 132 11.82 -14.50 11.82
N LYS A 133 11.97 -15.81 12.01
CA LYS A 133 13.28 -16.46 11.98
C LYS A 133 13.58 -16.90 10.55
N GLY A 134 14.71 -16.44 10.01
CA GLY A 134 15.16 -16.88 8.70
C GLY A 134 15.84 -18.25 8.74
N GLU A 135 16.09 -18.78 7.56
CA GLU A 135 16.75 -20.06 7.34
C GLU A 135 18.19 -20.11 7.89
N ASP A 136 18.85 -18.96 7.96
CA ASP A 136 20.19 -18.80 8.55
C ASP A 136 20.18 -18.69 10.09
N GLY A 137 19.00 -18.73 10.70
CA GLY A 137 18.80 -18.65 12.14
C GLY A 137 18.74 -17.24 12.71
N ARG A 138 18.97 -16.19 11.90
CA ARG A 138 18.82 -14.78 12.31
C ARG A 138 17.34 -14.44 12.49
N LEU A 139 17.09 -13.39 13.28
CA LEU A 139 15.76 -12.82 13.45
C LEU A 139 15.64 -11.56 12.61
N TYR A 140 14.58 -11.51 11.81
CA TYR A 140 14.26 -10.38 10.94
C TYR A 140 12.98 -9.70 11.39
N HIS A 141 12.84 -8.42 11.04
CA HIS A 141 11.58 -7.70 11.10
C HIS A 141 10.53 -8.47 10.28
N TRP A 142 9.41 -8.87 10.91
CA TRP A 142 8.37 -9.56 10.17
C TRP A 142 7.53 -8.60 9.33
N ILE A 143 7.23 -7.42 9.89
CA ILE A 143 6.64 -6.28 9.16
C ILE A 143 7.74 -5.26 8.91
N LEU A 144 7.82 -4.75 7.68
CA LEU A 144 8.85 -3.78 7.29
C LEU A 144 8.84 -2.53 8.21
N PRO A 145 10.00 -2.04 8.67
CA PRO A 145 10.10 -0.79 9.42
C PRO A 145 9.48 0.42 8.72
N SER A 146 9.58 0.50 7.38
CA SER A 146 9.00 1.57 6.57
C SER A 146 7.47 1.66 6.66
N PHE A 147 6.77 0.56 6.99
CA PHE A 147 5.33 0.60 7.27
C PHE A 147 5.03 1.33 8.59
N PHE A 148 5.79 1.09 9.65
CA PHE A 148 5.61 1.82 10.92
C PHE A 148 6.03 3.28 10.78
N GLN A 149 7.05 3.56 9.95
CA GLN A 149 7.43 4.90 9.59
C GLN A 149 6.28 5.66 8.90
N LEU A 150 5.55 5.02 7.98
CA LEU A 150 4.35 5.60 7.35
C LEU A 150 3.30 6.00 8.40
N LEU A 151 2.99 5.13 9.37
CA LEU A 151 2.02 5.45 10.42
C LEU A 151 2.44 6.69 11.21
N ARG A 152 3.74 6.78 11.53
CA ARG A 152 4.32 7.92 12.23
C ARG A 152 4.23 9.20 11.40
N ASP A 153 4.65 9.15 10.14
CA ASP A 153 4.68 10.32 9.25
C ASP A 153 3.26 10.88 9.05
N LEU A 154 2.29 10.03 8.69
CA LEU A 154 0.91 10.47 8.48
C LEU A 154 0.29 11.08 9.75
N SER A 155 0.62 10.52 10.93
CA SER A 155 0.14 11.06 12.21
C SER A 155 0.80 12.40 12.54
N GLN A 156 2.10 12.55 12.30
CA GLN A 156 2.85 13.80 12.50
C GLN A 156 2.39 14.91 11.54
N GLU A 157 1.98 14.54 10.33
CA GLU A 157 1.35 15.44 9.36
C GLU A 157 -0.05 15.92 9.77
N GLY A 158 -0.61 15.37 10.86
CA GLY A 158 -1.99 15.63 11.29
C GLY A 158 -3.03 15.13 10.29
N ARG A 159 -2.67 14.12 9.48
CA ARG A 159 -3.56 13.58 8.46
C ARG A 159 -4.50 12.56 9.08
N GLU A 160 -5.77 12.65 8.73
CA GLU A 160 -6.75 11.62 9.06
C GLU A 160 -6.58 10.43 8.11
N PHE A 161 -6.37 9.23 8.65
CA PHE A 161 -6.21 8.03 7.82
C PHE A 161 -6.75 6.75 8.48
N ALA A 162 -6.97 5.73 7.65
CA ALA A 162 -7.17 4.35 8.07
C ALA A 162 -6.36 3.39 7.20
N ILE A 163 -5.97 2.25 7.78
CA ILE A 163 -5.30 1.15 7.06
C ILE A 163 -6.24 -0.05 6.99
N LEU A 164 -6.42 -0.55 5.78
CA LEU A 164 -7.10 -1.81 5.48
C LEU A 164 -6.08 -2.79 4.92
N PHE A 165 -5.59 -3.70 5.75
CA PHE A 165 -4.79 -4.81 5.27
C PHE A 165 -5.62 -5.71 4.35
N ARG A 166 -5.07 -6.05 3.18
CA ARG A 166 -5.72 -6.87 2.17
C ARG A 166 -4.83 -8.08 1.92
N THR A 167 -5.41 -9.27 1.80
CA THR A 167 -4.62 -10.46 1.47
C THR A 167 -5.51 -11.57 0.95
N PHE A 168 -5.01 -12.35 -0.01
CA PHE A 168 -5.61 -13.62 -0.36
C PHE A 168 -5.22 -14.75 0.62
N GLY A 169 -4.13 -14.58 1.35
CA GLY A 169 -3.54 -15.57 2.25
C GLY A 169 -4.20 -15.64 3.62
N THR A 170 -3.47 -16.22 4.57
CA THR A 170 -3.96 -16.52 5.93
C THR A 170 -3.23 -15.73 7.02
N ASP A 171 -2.28 -14.87 6.66
CA ASP A 171 -1.42 -14.12 7.59
C ASP A 171 -2.12 -12.98 8.34
N LEU A 172 -3.29 -12.54 7.86
CA LEU A 172 -3.99 -11.36 8.38
C LEU A 172 -4.20 -11.35 9.91
N PRO A 173 -4.66 -12.43 10.58
CA PRO A 173 -4.81 -12.43 12.04
C PRO A 173 -3.48 -12.18 12.77
N ARG A 174 -2.39 -12.75 12.25
CA ARG A 174 -1.05 -12.58 12.83
C ARG A 174 -0.56 -11.15 12.62
N VAL A 175 -0.82 -10.55 11.46
CA VAL A 175 -0.46 -9.14 11.17
C VAL A 175 -1.18 -8.20 12.11
N LEU A 176 -2.50 -8.35 12.27
CA LEU A 176 -3.29 -7.52 13.18
C LEU A 176 -2.79 -7.61 14.62
N LYS A 177 -2.42 -8.82 15.09
CA LYS A 177 -1.82 -9.01 16.42
C LYS A 177 -0.47 -8.31 16.54
N ALA A 178 0.41 -8.46 15.55
CA ALA A 178 1.74 -7.85 15.55
C ALA A 178 1.65 -6.31 15.55
N VAL A 179 0.79 -5.74 14.70
CA VAL A 179 0.58 -4.29 14.65
C VAL A 179 -0.01 -3.77 15.97
N SER A 180 -0.98 -4.48 16.57
CA SER A 180 -1.50 -4.13 17.89
C SER A 180 -0.38 -4.07 18.93
N ARG A 181 0.48 -5.10 18.99
CA ARG A 181 1.62 -5.11 19.92
C ARG A 181 2.61 -3.98 19.67
N ALA A 182 2.89 -3.67 18.41
CA ALA A 182 3.77 -2.55 18.06
C ALA A 182 3.19 -1.22 18.55
N LEU A 183 1.89 -0.99 18.35
CA LEU A 183 1.17 0.17 18.84
C LEU A 183 1.06 0.23 20.37
N ASP A 184 1.12 -0.92 21.06
CA ASP A 184 1.22 -1.00 22.53
C ASP A 184 2.64 -0.75 23.06
N GLY A 185 3.60 -0.44 22.19
CA GLY A 185 4.97 -0.05 22.56
C GLY A 185 5.99 -1.18 22.50
N ALA A 186 5.65 -2.33 21.92
CA ALA A 186 6.58 -3.45 21.80
C ALA A 186 7.63 -3.27 20.68
N HIS A 187 7.50 -2.27 19.80
CA HIS A 187 8.44 -2.07 18.70
C HIS A 187 9.64 -1.21 19.13
N PRO A 188 10.87 -1.75 19.27
CA PRO A 188 11.98 -1.03 19.87
C PRO A 188 12.49 0.15 19.01
N LEU A 189 12.37 0.06 17.68
CA LEU A 189 12.73 1.17 16.78
C LEU A 189 11.68 2.30 16.68
N PHE A 190 10.46 2.06 17.16
CA PHE A 190 9.36 3.04 17.12
C PHE A 190 8.68 3.12 18.50
N PRO A 191 9.40 3.59 19.54
CA PRO A 191 8.89 3.66 20.91
C PRO A 191 7.75 4.68 21.08
N ASP A 192 7.56 5.55 20.09
CA ASP A 192 6.54 6.60 20.04
C ASP A 192 5.20 6.13 19.45
N LEU A 193 5.11 4.92 18.88
CA LEU A 193 3.85 4.38 18.34
C LEU A 193 2.64 4.45 19.28
N PRO A 194 2.75 4.22 20.61
CA PRO A 194 1.62 4.38 21.53
C PRO A 194 1.03 5.79 21.55
N GLN A 195 1.82 6.80 21.22
CA GLN A 195 1.39 8.21 21.22
C GLN A 195 0.47 8.54 20.04
N LEU A 196 0.48 7.71 19.00
CA LEU A 196 -0.36 7.90 17.81
C LEU A 196 -1.84 7.61 18.09
N LYS A 197 -2.16 6.90 19.18
CA LYS A 197 -3.54 6.55 19.60
C LYS A 197 -4.37 5.85 18.51
N LEU A 198 -3.71 5.11 17.64
CA LEU A 198 -4.35 4.32 16.59
C LEU A 198 -4.94 3.05 17.20
N SER A 199 -6.18 2.72 16.82
CA SER A 199 -6.84 1.48 17.23
C SER A 199 -6.65 0.38 16.18
N VAL A 200 -6.66 -0.89 16.61
CA VAL A 200 -6.61 -2.05 15.72
C VAL A 200 -7.85 -2.92 15.88
N ALA A 201 -8.61 -3.09 14.81
CA ALA A 201 -9.67 -4.08 14.72
C ALA A 201 -9.06 -5.47 14.50
N VAL A 202 -8.79 -6.20 15.59
CA VAL A 202 -8.13 -7.51 15.55
C VAL A 202 -8.96 -8.63 14.92
N THR A 203 -10.27 -8.44 14.74
CA THR A 203 -11.16 -9.39 14.07
C THR A 203 -11.07 -9.19 12.55
N PRO A 204 -10.50 -10.15 11.79
CA PRO A 204 -10.40 -10.05 10.35
C PRO A 204 -11.78 -10.08 9.69
N GLY A 205 -11.99 -9.22 8.70
CA GLY A 205 -13.11 -9.34 7.80
C GLY A 205 -12.83 -10.29 6.64
N LYS A 206 -13.86 -10.59 5.85
CA LYS A 206 -13.78 -11.40 4.63
C LYS A 206 -14.53 -10.72 3.50
N ILE A 207 -13.92 -10.68 2.33
CA ILE A 207 -14.57 -10.29 1.08
C ILE A 207 -14.78 -11.53 0.25
N ARG A 208 -16.02 -11.74 -0.19
CA ARG A 208 -16.41 -12.88 -1.03
C ARG A 208 -17.13 -12.39 -2.26
N CYS A 209 -16.51 -12.64 -3.40
CA CYS A 209 -17.02 -12.33 -4.73
C CYS A 209 -17.83 -13.51 -5.29
N SER A 210 -18.85 -13.19 -6.09
CA SER A 210 -19.65 -14.15 -6.83
C SER A 210 -20.22 -13.49 -8.09
N LYS A 211 -20.87 -14.27 -8.96
CA LYS A 211 -21.64 -13.71 -10.09
C LYS A 211 -22.78 -12.78 -9.66
N LYS A 212 -23.24 -12.88 -8.40
CA LYS A 212 -24.31 -12.04 -7.82
C LYS A 212 -23.78 -10.76 -7.17
N GLY A 213 -22.48 -10.50 -7.25
CA GLY A 213 -21.83 -9.35 -6.63
C GLY A 213 -20.87 -9.73 -5.51
N ILE A 214 -20.42 -8.70 -4.80
CA ILE A 214 -19.40 -8.75 -3.75
C ILE A 214 -20.08 -8.63 -2.39
N VAL A 215 -19.65 -9.43 -1.42
CA VAL A 215 -20.11 -9.36 -0.03
C VAL A 215 -18.92 -9.20 0.89
N LEU A 216 -18.96 -8.16 1.72
CA LEU A 216 -18.05 -7.93 2.83
C LEU A 216 -18.73 -8.38 4.12
N ASN A 217 -18.00 -9.14 4.95
CA ASN A 217 -18.46 -9.50 6.30
C ASN A 217 -17.34 -9.25 7.31
N ARG A 218 -17.68 -8.72 8.49
CA ARG A 218 -16.77 -8.59 9.64
C ARG A 218 -17.61 -8.65 10.92
N ALA A 219 -17.35 -9.63 11.78
CA ALA A 219 -18.21 -9.90 12.93
C ALA A 219 -19.69 -9.98 12.50
N GLU A 220 -20.54 -9.08 13.01
CA GLU A 220 -21.98 -8.98 12.67
C GLU A 220 -22.27 -8.07 11.47
N GLU A 221 -21.28 -7.27 11.04
CA GLU A 221 -21.42 -6.34 9.92
C GLU A 221 -21.40 -7.10 8.59
N ARG A 222 -22.36 -6.77 7.72
CA ARG A 222 -22.47 -7.35 6.38
C ARG A 222 -22.93 -6.30 5.37
N VAL A 223 -22.09 -6.05 4.37
CA VAL A 223 -22.37 -5.10 3.28
C VAL A 223 -22.23 -5.84 1.95
N SER A 224 -23.08 -5.53 0.97
CA SER A 224 -23.02 -6.19 -0.34
C SER A 224 -23.29 -5.25 -1.50
N SER A 225 -22.76 -5.59 -2.66
CA SER A 225 -22.98 -4.83 -3.90
C SER A 225 -24.31 -5.14 -4.59
N ARG A 226 -25.26 -5.81 -3.91
CA ARG A 226 -26.54 -6.22 -4.53
C ARG A 226 -27.42 -5.03 -4.87
N ASP A 227 -27.40 -4.01 -4.02
CA ASP A 227 -28.19 -2.79 -4.15
C ASP A 227 -27.35 -1.63 -4.74
N GLY A 228 -26.27 -1.96 -5.45
CA GLY A 228 -25.28 -1.01 -5.96
C GLY A 228 -23.93 -1.08 -5.22
N GLU A 229 -22.87 -0.53 -5.81
CA GLU A 229 -21.52 -0.62 -5.24
C GLU A 229 -21.22 0.43 -4.17
N ARG A 230 -22.04 1.49 -4.09
CA ARG A 230 -21.85 2.64 -3.21
C ARG A 230 -21.71 2.27 -1.73
N GLY A 231 -22.54 1.35 -1.24
CA GLY A 231 -22.49 0.93 0.16
C GLY A 231 -21.16 0.29 0.56
N LEU A 232 -20.46 -0.40 -0.36
CA LEU A 232 -19.13 -0.96 -0.09
C LEU A 232 -18.06 0.13 -0.02
N TYR A 233 -18.14 1.15 -0.88
CA TYR A 233 -17.29 2.33 -0.81
C TYR A 233 -17.48 3.06 0.51
N GLU A 234 -18.72 3.43 0.86
CA GLU A 234 -19.05 4.14 2.10
C GLU A 234 -18.61 3.37 3.35
N TYR A 235 -18.79 2.05 3.34
CA TYR A 235 -18.30 1.20 4.41
C TYR A 235 -16.78 1.35 4.61
N PHE A 236 -15.99 1.22 3.53
CA PHE A 236 -14.54 1.41 3.64
C PHE A 236 -14.13 2.83 4.00
N SER A 237 -14.81 3.84 3.46
CA SER A 237 -14.58 5.25 3.79
C SER A 237 -14.82 5.56 5.27
N SER A 238 -15.74 4.82 5.91
CA SER A 238 -16.08 4.97 7.33
C SER A 238 -15.12 4.27 8.30
N VAL A 239 -14.30 3.33 7.82
CA VAL A 239 -13.40 2.55 8.69
C VAL A 239 -12.40 3.46 9.36
N GLN A 240 -12.22 3.31 10.67
CA GLN A 240 -11.25 4.03 11.50
C GLN A 240 -10.10 3.11 11.93
N GLY A 241 -8.93 3.70 12.19
CA GLY A 241 -7.76 2.97 12.68
C GLY A 241 -7.23 1.96 11.68
N LEU A 242 -6.77 0.82 12.17
CA LEU A 242 -6.21 -0.26 11.38
C LEU A 242 -7.09 -1.51 11.46
N GLY A 243 -7.31 -2.17 10.34
CA GLY A 243 -8.04 -3.43 10.27
C GLY A 243 -7.69 -4.15 8.98
N GLY A 244 -8.41 -5.21 8.64
CA GLY A 244 -8.18 -5.85 7.35
C GLY A 244 -9.21 -6.88 6.94
N PHE A 245 -9.09 -7.30 5.69
CA PHE A 245 -9.99 -8.22 5.02
C PHE A 245 -9.22 -9.27 4.25
N GLN A 246 -9.60 -10.53 4.44
CA GLN A 246 -9.16 -11.61 3.56
C GLN A 246 -10.00 -11.59 2.28
N ASP A 247 -9.33 -11.39 1.14
CA ASP A 247 -9.89 -11.43 -0.21
C ASP A 247 -10.22 -12.85 -0.68
N HIS A 248 -10.89 -12.95 -1.83
CA HIS A 248 -11.44 -14.21 -2.33
C HIS A 248 -10.50 -14.88 -3.34
N PHE A 249 -9.50 -15.62 -2.86
CA PHE A 249 -8.50 -16.27 -3.72
C PHE A 249 -9.15 -17.20 -4.75
N ASP A 250 -10.06 -18.08 -4.31
CA ASP A 250 -10.73 -19.04 -5.19
C ASP A 250 -11.49 -18.36 -6.34
N TRP A 251 -12.04 -17.17 -6.09
CA TRP A 251 -12.67 -16.36 -7.14
C TRP A 251 -11.64 -15.80 -8.11
N TRP A 252 -10.51 -15.30 -7.63
CA TRP A 252 -9.45 -14.81 -8.51
C TRP A 252 -8.90 -15.92 -9.41
N ALA A 253 -8.63 -17.10 -8.82
CA ALA A 253 -8.19 -18.29 -9.55
C ALA A 253 -9.23 -18.76 -10.57
N ALA A 254 -10.53 -18.79 -10.20
CA ALA A 254 -11.62 -19.16 -11.11
C ALA A 254 -11.83 -18.15 -12.26
N ASN A 255 -11.27 -16.94 -12.16
CA ASN A 255 -11.26 -15.92 -13.20
C ASN A 255 -9.88 -15.79 -13.86
N SER A 256 -9.11 -16.87 -13.88
CA SER A 256 -7.81 -17.00 -14.55
C SER A 256 -6.80 -15.93 -14.12
N PHE A 257 -6.82 -15.55 -12.83
CA PHE A 257 -5.95 -14.51 -12.26
C PHE A 257 -6.06 -13.13 -12.94
N SER A 258 -7.13 -12.89 -13.70
CA SER A 258 -7.35 -11.62 -14.38
C SER A 258 -7.81 -10.50 -13.43
N ILE A 259 -7.70 -9.26 -13.91
CA ILE A 259 -8.22 -8.05 -13.27
C ILE A 259 -9.67 -8.21 -12.76
N ARG A 260 -10.52 -8.97 -13.46
CA ARG A 260 -11.93 -9.17 -13.08
C ARG A 260 -12.10 -10.00 -11.81
N GLY A 261 -11.15 -10.87 -11.53
CA GLY A 261 -11.11 -11.70 -10.33
C GLY A 261 -10.37 -11.05 -9.16
N GLY A 262 -9.62 -9.97 -9.40
CA GLY A 262 -8.75 -9.32 -8.43
C GLY A 262 -9.48 -8.74 -7.21
N LYS A 263 -8.69 -8.24 -6.26
CA LYS A 263 -9.14 -7.59 -5.02
C LYS A 263 -9.98 -6.36 -5.39
N PRO A 264 -11.28 -6.33 -5.06
CA PRO A 264 -12.10 -5.19 -5.41
C PRO A 264 -11.66 -3.94 -4.64
N MET A 265 -11.62 -2.82 -5.36
CA MET A 265 -11.34 -1.49 -4.84
C MET A 265 -12.26 -0.49 -5.53
N TRP A 266 -12.76 0.48 -4.78
CA TRP A 266 -13.60 1.56 -5.29
C TRP A 266 -12.88 2.90 -5.19
N VAL A 267 -12.97 3.68 -6.25
CA VAL A 267 -12.46 5.05 -6.34
C VAL A 267 -13.62 5.95 -6.74
N ASP A 268 -13.91 6.95 -5.92
CA ASP A 268 -14.88 7.99 -6.25
C ASP A 268 -14.15 9.29 -6.62
N PRO A 269 -14.06 9.63 -7.91
CA PRO A 269 -13.42 10.88 -8.33
C PRO A 269 -14.18 12.13 -7.84
N PHE A 270 -15.45 11.99 -7.46
CA PHE A 270 -16.31 13.09 -7.00
C PHE A 270 -16.24 13.32 -5.49
N ASP A 271 -15.65 12.38 -4.72
CA ASP A 271 -15.51 12.51 -3.28
C ASP A 271 -14.41 13.53 -2.93
N LYS A 272 -14.82 14.62 -2.28
CA LYS A 272 -13.92 15.72 -1.86
C LYS A 272 -13.32 15.51 -0.47
N HIS A 273 -13.73 14.46 0.24
CA HIS A 273 -13.40 14.22 1.64
C HIS A 273 -12.53 12.98 1.83
N VAL A 274 -12.64 11.96 0.97
CA VAL A 274 -11.88 10.71 1.11
C VAL A 274 -11.11 10.39 -0.17
N GLN A 275 -9.90 9.86 -0.02
CA GLN A 275 -9.12 9.26 -1.11
C GLN A 275 -8.66 7.86 -0.70
N HIS A 276 -8.88 6.90 -1.59
CA HIS A 276 -8.44 5.52 -1.41
C HIS A 276 -7.17 5.28 -2.22
N ILE A 277 -6.18 4.64 -1.61
CA ILE A 277 -4.93 4.25 -2.28
C ILE A 277 -4.68 2.78 -1.99
N PHE A 278 -4.38 1.98 -3.01
CA PHE A 278 -4.04 0.57 -2.89
C PHE A 278 -2.55 0.36 -3.15
N ILE A 279 -1.89 -0.35 -2.24
CA ILE A 279 -0.46 -0.63 -2.25
C ILE A 279 -0.28 -2.15 -2.31
N ASP A 280 0.33 -2.64 -3.38
CA ASP A 280 0.52 -4.08 -3.61
C ASP A 280 1.65 -4.31 -4.63
N ASP A 281 2.52 -5.28 -4.38
CA ASP A 281 3.69 -5.59 -5.24
C ASP A 281 3.28 -6.16 -6.61
N ASN A 282 2.10 -6.78 -6.70
CA ASN A 282 1.59 -7.44 -7.89
C ASN A 282 0.61 -6.58 -8.71
N ILE A 283 0.65 -5.25 -8.51
CA ILE A 283 0.03 -4.30 -9.45
C ILE A 283 0.90 -4.22 -10.71
N ARG A 284 0.29 -4.42 -11.87
CA ARG A 284 0.95 -4.39 -13.19
C ARG A 284 0.28 -3.32 -14.03
N GLN A 285 1.05 -2.45 -14.70
CA GLN A 285 0.50 -1.33 -15.47
C GLN A 285 -0.22 -1.75 -16.77
N ASN A 286 0.06 -2.95 -17.27
CA ASN A 286 -0.51 -3.47 -18.52
C ASN A 286 -1.77 -4.34 -18.30
N ASP A 287 -2.36 -4.31 -17.10
CA ASP A 287 -3.50 -5.13 -16.66
C ASP A 287 -3.27 -6.66 -16.65
N GLU A 288 -2.17 -7.16 -17.21
CA GLU A 288 -1.85 -8.59 -17.24
C GLU A 288 -1.55 -9.09 -15.83
N ASP A 289 -2.29 -10.12 -15.40
CA ASP A 289 -2.16 -10.76 -14.08
C ASP A 289 -2.17 -9.79 -12.89
N THR A 290 -2.74 -8.59 -13.07
CA THR A 290 -2.84 -7.60 -12.01
C THR A 290 -3.83 -8.04 -10.94
N ILE A 291 -3.45 -7.81 -9.69
CA ILE A 291 -4.13 -8.38 -8.53
C ILE A 291 -5.31 -7.55 -8.03
N VAL A 292 -5.45 -6.30 -8.47
CA VAL A 292 -6.50 -5.37 -8.05
C VAL A 292 -7.56 -5.28 -9.13
N ASN A 293 -8.83 -5.22 -8.72
CA ASN A 293 -9.99 -4.93 -9.58
C ASN A 293 -10.49 -3.51 -9.27
N PRO A 294 -9.89 -2.47 -9.87
CA PRO A 294 -10.24 -1.08 -9.56
C PRO A 294 -11.54 -0.69 -10.26
N LYS A 295 -12.45 -0.10 -9.48
CA LYS A 295 -13.77 0.33 -9.92
C LYS A 295 -13.94 1.82 -9.68
N VAL A 296 -14.29 2.56 -10.73
CA VAL A 296 -14.45 4.01 -10.69
C VAL A 296 -15.93 4.36 -10.83
N PHE A 297 -16.44 5.18 -9.91
CA PHE A 297 -17.83 5.67 -9.99
C PHE A 297 -18.02 6.60 -11.18
N LEU A 298 -19.18 6.48 -11.84
CA LEU A 298 -19.51 7.24 -13.06
C LEU A 298 -20.16 8.60 -12.76
N ASP A 299 -20.93 8.69 -11.68
CA ASP A 299 -21.71 9.88 -11.34
C ASP A 299 -21.55 10.27 -9.85
N PRO A 300 -21.64 11.57 -9.52
CA PRO A 300 -21.63 12.04 -8.13
C PRO A 300 -22.75 11.39 -7.31
N GLY A 301 -22.39 10.67 -6.25
CA GLY A 301 -23.35 9.93 -5.41
C GLY A 301 -24.04 8.74 -6.11
N GLY A 302 -23.70 8.43 -7.36
CA GLY A 302 -24.24 7.30 -8.11
C GLY A 302 -23.78 5.95 -7.56
N SER A 303 -24.40 4.85 -7.99
CA SER A 303 -24.01 3.50 -7.56
C SER A 303 -23.31 2.68 -8.65
N ASP A 304 -23.28 3.19 -9.87
CA ASP A 304 -22.71 2.52 -11.03
C ASP A 304 -21.21 2.81 -11.14
N THR A 305 -20.46 1.77 -11.51
CA THR A 305 -19.01 1.84 -11.70
C THR A 305 -18.60 1.21 -13.01
N ARG A 306 -17.44 1.63 -13.50
CA ARG A 306 -16.69 0.91 -14.53
C ARG A 306 -15.40 0.34 -13.94
N ILE A 307 -14.90 -0.74 -14.54
CA ILE A 307 -13.54 -1.20 -14.27
C ILE A 307 -12.59 -0.25 -14.99
N ALA A 308 -11.63 0.34 -14.27
CA ALA A 308 -10.56 1.14 -14.85
C ALA A 308 -9.36 0.25 -15.20
N CYS A 309 -8.55 0.64 -16.19
CA CYS A 309 -7.25 0.02 -16.36
C CYS A 309 -6.31 0.50 -15.24
N THR A 310 -5.34 -0.32 -14.86
CA THR A 310 -4.40 0.04 -13.79
C THR A 310 -3.56 1.25 -14.13
N ALA A 311 -3.19 1.43 -15.41
CA ALA A 311 -2.40 2.57 -15.86
C ALA A 311 -3.13 3.91 -15.63
N GLU A 312 -4.47 3.92 -15.70
CA GLU A 312 -5.28 5.12 -15.42
C GLU A 312 -5.14 5.59 -13.97
N LEU A 313 -4.93 4.65 -13.04
CA LEU A 313 -4.92 4.92 -11.60
C LEU A 313 -3.53 4.78 -10.96
N TYR A 314 -2.52 4.42 -11.75
CA TYR A 314 -1.15 4.27 -11.29
C TYR A 314 -0.62 5.62 -10.79
N ASP A 315 0.00 5.63 -9.62
CA ASP A 315 0.47 6.84 -8.93
C ASP A 315 -0.62 7.89 -8.68
N ILE A 316 -1.90 7.48 -8.67
CA ILE A 316 -3.07 8.30 -8.31
C ILE A 316 -3.86 7.62 -7.19
N ALA A 317 -4.16 6.34 -7.37
CA ALA A 317 -4.85 5.48 -6.41
C ALA A 317 -4.23 4.07 -6.31
N LEU A 318 -3.27 3.72 -7.16
CA LEU A 318 -2.59 2.42 -7.18
C LEU A 318 -1.07 2.61 -7.09
N ILE A 319 -0.42 1.87 -6.20
CA ILE A 319 1.04 1.87 -5.99
C ILE A 319 1.54 0.44 -6.14
N GLN A 320 2.39 0.19 -7.15
CA GLN A 320 3.19 -1.02 -7.17
C GLN A 320 4.35 -0.90 -6.17
N THR A 321 4.44 -1.83 -5.22
CA THR A 321 5.51 -1.84 -4.23
C THR A 321 6.85 -2.24 -4.83
N ASP A 322 7.88 -1.45 -4.58
CA ASP A 322 9.29 -1.81 -4.74
C ASP A 322 9.81 -2.33 -3.40
N LEU A 323 9.88 -3.65 -3.26
CA LEU A 323 10.26 -4.27 -1.99
C LEU A 323 11.67 -3.89 -1.55
N LEU A 324 12.62 -3.76 -2.49
CA LEU A 324 14.00 -3.41 -2.15
C LEU A 324 14.06 -1.98 -1.60
N GLN A 325 13.38 -1.03 -2.26
CA GLN A 325 13.26 0.34 -1.77
C GLN A 325 12.49 0.41 -0.45
N ALA A 326 11.41 -0.36 -0.30
CA ALA A 326 10.64 -0.42 0.94
C ALA A 326 11.46 -0.97 2.13
N ILE A 327 12.47 -1.81 1.87
CA ILE A 327 13.44 -2.27 2.87
C ILE A 327 14.49 -1.19 3.16
N SER A 328 15.03 -0.52 2.14
CA SER A 328 16.18 0.38 2.28
C SER A 328 15.86 1.83 2.63
N ASP A 329 14.68 2.33 2.26
CA ASP A 329 14.22 3.69 2.56
C ASP A 329 13.06 3.64 3.57
N PRO A 330 13.29 4.07 4.83
CA PRO A 330 12.23 4.16 5.82
C PRO A 330 11.01 4.98 5.37
N SER A 331 11.22 6.03 4.57
CA SER A 331 10.16 6.93 4.11
C SER A 331 9.50 6.48 2.81
N TYR A 332 9.86 5.31 2.26
CA TYR A 332 9.37 4.81 0.97
C TYR A 332 7.85 4.95 0.82
N PHE A 333 7.06 4.34 1.72
CA PHE A 333 5.60 4.38 1.60
C PHE A 333 5.03 5.79 1.72
N THR A 334 5.59 6.62 2.61
CA THR A 334 5.18 8.02 2.78
C THR A 334 5.36 8.78 1.46
N GLN A 335 6.54 8.65 0.84
CA GLN A 335 6.82 9.28 -0.46
C GLN A 335 5.85 8.80 -1.55
N ARG A 336 5.57 7.50 -1.63
CA ARG A 336 4.63 6.95 -2.62
C ARG A 336 3.20 7.46 -2.40
N VAL A 337 2.75 7.54 -1.14
CA VAL A 337 1.45 8.12 -0.79
C VAL A 337 1.38 9.60 -1.17
N HIS A 338 2.42 10.39 -0.92
CA HIS A 338 2.49 11.80 -1.32
C HIS A 338 2.41 11.99 -2.83
N ILE A 339 3.09 11.14 -3.62
CA ILE A 339 2.97 11.15 -5.08
C ILE A 339 1.50 10.94 -5.51
N CYS A 340 0.81 9.97 -4.91
CA CYS A 340 -0.63 9.76 -5.17
C CYS A 340 -1.48 10.97 -4.81
N LEU A 341 -1.22 11.63 -3.68
CA LEU A 341 -1.94 12.84 -3.27
C LEU A 341 -1.76 13.97 -4.30
N GLU A 342 -0.50 14.26 -4.67
CA GLU A 342 -0.17 15.33 -5.63
C GLU A 342 -0.79 15.07 -7.00
N ASN A 343 -0.70 13.84 -7.50
CA ASN A 343 -1.24 13.48 -8.80
C ASN A 343 -2.76 13.45 -8.80
N TYR A 344 -3.40 13.04 -7.70
CA TYR A 344 -4.85 13.09 -7.58
C TYR A 344 -5.36 14.54 -7.64
N GLU A 345 -4.73 15.46 -6.92
CA GLU A 345 -5.09 16.88 -6.97
C GLU A 345 -4.93 17.47 -8.37
N LYS A 346 -3.82 17.16 -9.08
CA LYS A 346 -3.60 17.59 -10.47
C LYS A 346 -4.67 17.05 -11.41
N ASN A 347 -5.03 15.76 -11.30
CA ASN A 347 -6.05 15.14 -12.16
C ASN A 347 -7.45 15.74 -11.94
N VAL A 348 -7.83 15.98 -10.67
CA VAL A 348 -9.11 16.63 -10.36
C VAL A 348 -9.17 18.06 -10.89
N GLN A 349 -8.06 18.82 -10.79
CA GLN A 349 -7.99 20.17 -11.34
C GLN A 349 -8.10 20.19 -12.87
N GLN A 350 -7.44 19.26 -13.56
CA GLN A 350 -7.48 19.16 -15.02
C GLN A 350 -8.83 18.66 -15.55
N GLY A 351 -9.56 17.82 -14.80
CA GLY A 351 -10.91 17.40 -15.18
C GLY A 351 -12.01 18.44 -14.89
N ALA A 352 -11.68 19.52 -14.15
CA ALA A 352 -12.60 20.61 -13.84
C ALA A 352 -12.47 21.82 -14.80
N THR A 353 -11.44 21.83 -15.65
CA THR A 353 -11.25 22.74 -16.79
C THR A 353 -11.68 22.09 -18.08
#